data_AF-A0A5D0P338-F1
#
_entry.id   AF-A0A5D0P338-F1
#
_cell.length_a   1.000
_cell.length_b   1.000
_cell.length_c   1.000
_cell.angle_alpha   90.00
_cell.angle_beta   90.00
_cell.angle_gamma   90.00
#
_symmetry.space_group_name_H-M   'P 1'
#
loop_
_entity.id
_entity.type
_entity.pdbx_description
1 polymer ?
#
loop_
_entity_poly.entity_id
_entity_poly.type
_entity_poly.pdbx_seq_one_letter_code
_entity_poly.pdbx_strand_id
1 'polypeptide(L)'
;MSVLDKYARMAGMSEEAWRRHANPWSVWTRFAAIPLAILAIWSRAWIGWWALVPLALVVLWLWANPHAFPPIDRPVAWSSRGIYGERLWLEDRSRMPAGFAVVQRFWTAGALAGLALLVWGLIALTVWPTVLGATLIVYGQLWRIDRLGIFYDQVTLKSRHGSHEVGFR
;
A
#
# COMPACT_ATOMS: atom_id res chain seq x y z
N MET A 1 -32.24 1.43 5.84
CA MET A 1 -30.81 1.27 5.51
C MET A 1 -30.23 0.24 6.46
N SER A 2 -29.74 -0.88 5.93
CA SER A 2 -29.25 -1.99 6.75
C SER A 2 -27.96 -1.58 7.45
N VAL A 3 -27.74 -2.10 8.66
CA VAL A 3 -26.46 -1.96 9.38
C VAL A 3 -25.29 -2.46 8.52
N LEU A 4 -25.54 -3.44 7.64
CA LEU A 4 -24.58 -3.94 6.65
C LEU A 4 -24.24 -2.90 5.55
N ASP A 5 -25.17 -2.02 5.16
CA ASP A 5 -24.88 -0.92 4.23
C ASP A 5 -24.00 0.16 4.87
N LYS A 6 -24.17 0.39 6.18
CA LYS A 6 -23.30 1.25 6.98
C LYS A 6 -21.91 0.64 7.17
N TYR A 7 -21.83 -0.67 7.40
CA TYR A 7 -20.54 -1.37 7.47
C TYR A 7 -19.84 -1.46 6.11
N ALA A 8 -20.58 -1.62 5.00
CA ALA A 8 -20.02 -1.55 3.65
C ALA A 8 -19.52 -0.14 3.29
N ARG A 9 -20.24 0.92 3.72
CA ARG A 9 -19.78 2.32 3.63
C ARG A 9 -18.67 2.69 4.62
N MET A 10 -18.52 1.97 5.73
CA MET A 10 -17.37 2.08 6.64
C MET A 10 -16.17 1.27 6.13
N ALA A 11 -16.42 0.18 5.38
CA ALA A 11 -15.41 -0.66 4.75
C ALA A 11 -14.82 0.01 3.51
N GLY A 12 -15.57 0.92 2.86
CA GLY A 12 -15.01 1.94 1.99
C GLY A 12 -14.52 3.11 2.86
N MET A 13 -13.21 3.28 3.01
CA MET A 13 -12.63 4.43 3.72
C MET A 13 -13.35 5.73 3.31
N SER A 14 -13.62 6.62 4.27
CA SER A 14 -14.19 7.94 3.95
C SER A 14 -13.33 8.63 2.89
N GLU A 15 -13.93 9.50 2.08
CA GLU A 15 -13.19 10.24 1.06
C GLU A 15 -11.98 10.97 1.65
N GLU A 16 -12.15 11.55 2.84
CA GLU A 16 -11.09 12.16 3.62
C GLU A 16 -9.97 11.17 4.01
N ALA A 17 -10.31 9.97 4.44
CA ALA A 17 -9.33 8.93 4.78
C ALA A 17 -8.55 8.46 3.54
N TRP A 18 -9.20 8.34 2.38
CA TRP A 18 -8.50 8.07 1.12
C TRP A 18 -7.51 9.19 0.75
N ARG A 19 -7.93 10.45 0.91
CA ARG A 19 -7.08 11.61 0.64
C ARG A 19 -5.85 11.67 1.53
N ARG A 20 -5.97 11.30 2.81
CA ARG A 20 -4.81 11.20 3.72
C ARG A 20 -3.93 10.01 3.37
N HIS A 21 -4.53 8.88 3.03
CA HIS A 21 -3.79 7.67 2.64
C HIS A 21 -2.99 7.85 1.34
N ALA A 22 -3.52 8.65 0.41
CA ALA A 22 -2.87 8.99 -0.85
C ALA A 22 -1.74 10.02 -0.67
N ASN A 23 -1.55 10.59 0.52
CA ASN A 23 -0.46 11.52 0.78
C ASN A 23 0.90 10.81 0.57
N PRO A 24 1.79 11.32 -0.31
CA PRO A 24 3.08 10.68 -0.57
C PRO A 24 3.93 10.47 0.67
N TRP A 25 3.88 11.40 1.64
CA TRP A 25 4.61 11.26 2.89
C TRP A 25 4.10 10.09 3.73
N SER A 26 2.78 9.88 3.79
CA SER A 26 2.20 8.71 4.44
C SER A 26 2.73 7.43 3.80
N VAL A 27 2.80 7.35 2.46
CA VAL A 27 3.30 6.17 1.76
C VAL A 27 4.77 5.93 2.06
N TRP A 28 5.64 6.92 1.87
CA TRP A 28 7.09 6.76 2.02
C TRP A 28 7.51 6.46 3.46
N THR A 29 6.85 7.06 4.44
CA THR A 29 7.16 6.80 5.86
C THR A 29 6.66 5.43 6.35
N ARG A 30 5.69 4.81 5.67
CA ARG A 30 5.34 3.40 5.87
C ARG A 30 6.40 2.47 5.28
N PHE A 31 6.95 2.79 4.11
CA PHE A 31 8.09 2.05 3.55
C PHE A 31 9.34 2.18 4.46
N ALA A 32 9.61 3.36 4.99
CA ALA A 32 10.70 3.59 5.94
C ALA A 32 10.53 2.81 7.25
N ALA A 33 9.30 2.47 7.64
CA ALA A 33 9.04 1.64 8.81
C ALA A 33 9.50 0.18 8.65
N ILE A 34 9.67 -0.33 7.42
CA ILE A 34 10.12 -1.71 7.17
C ILE A 34 11.55 -1.95 7.70
N PRO A 35 12.59 -1.20 7.28
CA PRO A 35 13.93 -1.38 7.83
C PRO A 35 13.97 -1.10 9.33
N LEU A 36 13.16 -0.17 9.85
CA LEU A 36 13.07 0.10 11.29
C LEU A 36 12.47 -1.09 12.06
N ALA A 37 11.43 -1.74 11.53
CA ALA A 37 10.85 -2.95 12.11
C ALA A 37 11.87 -4.10 12.14
N ILE A 38 12.62 -4.27 11.04
CA ILE A 38 13.68 -5.27 10.93
C ILE A 38 14.74 -5.03 11.98
N LEU A 39 15.25 -3.80 12.09
CA LEU A 39 16.26 -3.44 13.10
C LEU A 39 15.73 -3.62 14.53
N ALA A 40 14.48 -3.23 14.78
CA ALA A 40 13.85 -3.42 16.09
C ALA A 40 13.80 -4.90 16.47
N ILE A 41 13.33 -5.78 15.58
CA ILE A 41 13.26 -7.22 15.84
C ILE A 41 14.67 -7.82 15.98
N TRP A 42 15.59 -7.44 15.09
CA TRP A 42 16.97 -7.92 15.12
C TRP A 42 17.69 -7.51 16.40
N SER A 43 17.35 -6.33 16.95
CA SER A 43 17.97 -5.80 18.16
C SER A 43 17.84 -6.71 19.37
N ARG A 44 16.92 -7.68 19.36
CA ARG A 44 16.83 -8.72 20.39
C ARG A 44 18.14 -9.48 20.61
N ALA A 45 19.01 -9.54 19.59
CA ALA A 45 20.34 -10.14 19.69
C ALA A 45 21.30 -9.35 20.61
N TRP A 46 21.07 -8.04 20.76
CA TRP A 46 21.90 -7.15 21.58
C TRP A 46 21.24 -6.75 22.89
N ILE A 47 19.92 -6.51 22.88
CA ILE A 47 19.18 -5.93 24.02
C ILE A 47 18.08 -6.84 24.56
N GLY A 48 17.96 -8.08 24.07
CA GLY A 48 16.98 -9.05 24.54
C GLY A 48 15.54 -8.55 24.44
N TRP A 49 14.78 -8.68 25.53
CA TRP A 49 13.38 -8.23 25.60
C TRP A 49 13.17 -6.73 25.43
N TRP A 50 14.19 -5.90 25.65
CA TRP A 50 14.09 -4.45 25.40
C TRP A 50 13.84 -4.11 23.93
N ALA A 51 14.09 -5.06 23.00
CA ALA A 51 13.72 -4.95 21.59
C ALA A 51 12.22 -4.72 21.35
N LEU A 52 11.37 -5.06 22.33
CA LEU A 52 9.93 -4.77 22.28
C LEU A 52 9.63 -3.26 22.28
N VAL A 53 10.49 -2.43 22.89
CA VAL A 53 10.30 -0.97 22.93
C VAL A 53 10.41 -0.34 21.53
N PRO A 54 11.52 -0.47 20.78
CA PRO A 54 11.60 0.06 19.43
C PRO A 54 10.56 -0.58 18.50
N LEU A 55 10.23 -1.87 18.69
CA LEU A 55 9.18 -2.52 17.92
C LEU A 55 7.81 -1.88 18.17
N ALA A 56 7.47 -1.59 19.43
CA ALA A 56 6.25 -0.90 19.80
C ALA A 56 6.19 0.50 19.19
N LEU A 57 7.31 1.24 19.16
CA LEU A 57 7.36 2.56 18.50
C LEU A 57 7.05 2.46 16.99
N VAL A 58 7.58 1.43 16.31
CA VAL A 58 7.28 1.19 14.89
C VAL A 58 5.80 0.85 14.69
N VAL A 59 5.22 0.00 15.53
CA VAL A 59 3.78 -0.35 15.47
C VAL A 59 2.90 0.88 15.72
N LEU A 60 3.24 1.70 16.72
CA LEU A 60 2.53 2.95 17.02
C LEU A 60 2.63 3.94 15.86
N TRP A 61 3.80 4.06 15.23
CA TRP A 61 3.98 4.87 14.04
C TRP A 61 3.08 4.40 12.90
N LEU A 62 3.07 3.09 12.58
CA LEU A 62 2.24 2.53 11.53
C LEU A 62 0.75 2.74 11.79
N TRP A 63 0.32 2.68 13.05
CA TRP A 63 -1.06 2.99 13.46
C TRP A 63 -1.41 4.48 13.34
N ALA A 64 -0.49 5.38 13.72
CA ALA A 64 -0.70 6.83 13.65
C ALA A 64 -0.55 7.39 12.22
N ASN A 65 0.22 6.73 11.36
CA ASN A 65 0.60 7.19 10.04
C ASN A 65 -0.57 7.65 9.13
N PRO A 66 -1.71 6.93 9.05
CA PRO A 66 -2.84 7.35 8.22
C PRO A 66 -3.49 8.67 8.67
N HIS A 67 -3.25 9.09 9.91
CA HIS A 67 -3.77 10.32 10.50
C HIS A 67 -2.71 11.42 10.65
N ALA A 68 -1.43 11.08 10.51
CA ALA A 68 -0.31 11.99 10.72
C ALA A 68 -0.15 13.05 9.62
N PHE A 69 -0.73 12.83 8.45
CA PHE A 69 -0.56 13.70 7.28
C PHE A 69 -1.89 14.28 6.79
N PRO A 70 -1.89 15.53 6.31
CA PRO A 70 -3.11 16.18 5.82
C PRO A 70 -3.62 15.51 4.54
N PRO A 71 -4.94 15.61 4.26
CA PRO A 71 -5.52 15.14 3.01
C PRO A 71 -4.94 15.91 1.82
N ILE A 72 -4.83 15.24 0.67
CA ILE A 72 -4.45 15.90 -0.59
C ILE A 72 -5.69 16.18 -1.45
N ASP A 73 -5.72 17.30 -2.17
CA ASP A 73 -6.82 17.62 -3.13
C ASP A 73 -6.59 17.02 -4.51
N ARG A 74 -5.32 16.83 -4.93
CA ARG A 74 -4.96 16.39 -6.28
C ARG A 74 -3.89 15.29 -6.25
N PRO A 75 -4.15 14.09 -6.80
CA PRO A 75 -3.16 13.02 -6.89
C PRO A 75 -2.20 13.27 -8.06
N VAL A 76 -1.24 14.17 -7.88
CA VAL A 76 -0.19 14.46 -8.88
C VAL A 76 1.01 13.52 -8.76
N ALA A 77 1.31 13.04 -7.55
CA ALA A 77 2.40 12.11 -7.33
C ALA A 77 2.08 10.71 -7.85
N TRP A 78 3.09 9.99 -8.32
CA TRP A 78 2.96 8.59 -8.76
C TRP A 78 2.32 7.69 -7.69
N SER A 79 2.78 7.81 -6.43
CA SER A 79 2.24 7.02 -5.32
C SER A 79 0.77 7.34 -5.03
N SER A 80 0.40 8.62 -5.08
CA SER A 80 -0.99 9.06 -4.91
C SER A 80 -1.90 8.47 -5.99
N ARG A 81 -1.48 8.49 -7.26
CA ARG A 81 -2.23 7.89 -8.37
C ARG A 81 -2.43 6.39 -8.17
N GLY A 82 -1.43 5.67 -7.69
CA GLY A 82 -1.56 4.25 -7.35
C GLY A 82 -2.62 3.98 -6.28
N ILE A 83 -2.65 4.79 -5.22
CA ILE A 83 -3.67 4.69 -4.17
C ILE A 83 -5.08 5.01 -4.70
N TYR A 84 -5.24 6.04 -5.54
CA TYR A 84 -6.54 6.33 -6.14
C TYR A 84 -6.95 5.26 -7.16
N GLY A 85 -6.00 4.65 -7.86
CA GLY A 85 -6.24 3.48 -8.69
C GLY A 85 -6.78 2.30 -7.89
N GLU A 86 -6.25 2.08 -6.67
CA GLU A 86 -6.77 1.09 -5.72
C GLU A 86 -8.23 1.38 -5.35
N ARG A 87 -8.55 2.63 -5.02
CA ARG A 87 -9.93 3.06 -4.73
C ARG A 87 -10.86 2.76 -5.91
N LEU A 88 -10.51 3.17 -7.12
CA LEU A 88 -11.32 2.92 -8.32
C LEU A 88 -11.51 1.42 -8.58
N TRP A 89 -10.48 0.62 -8.35
CA TRP A 89 -10.56 -0.83 -8.46
C TRP A 89 -11.49 -1.44 -7.41
N LEU A 90 -11.46 -0.96 -6.17
CA LEU A 90 -12.35 -1.41 -5.10
C LEU A 90 -13.80 -1.00 -5.34
N GLU A 91 -14.04 0.16 -5.94
CA GLU A 91 -15.37 0.63 -6.34
C GLU A 91 -15.96 -0.24 -7.47
N ASP A 92 -15.16 -0.56 -8.49
CA ASP A 92 -15.60 -1.43 -9.58
C ASP A 92 -14.45 -2.27 -10.16
N ARG A 93 -14.42 -3.54 -9.74
CA ARG A 93 -13.39 -4.51 -10.18
C ARG A 93 -13.52 -4.89 -11.66
N SER A 94 -14.69 -4.74 -12.27
CA SER A 94 -14.96 -5.14 -13.65
C SER A 94 -14.24 -4.27 -14.67
N ARG A 95 -13.88 -3.04 -14.28
CA ARG A 95 -13.13 -2.10 -15.12
C ARG A 95 -11.68 -2.49 -15.34
N MET A 96 -11.18 -3.44 -14.56
CA MET A 96 -9.79 -3.81 -14.59
C MET A 96 -9.49 -4.81 -15.70
N PRO A 97 -8.43 -4.62 -16.51
CA PRO A 97 -8.10 -5.53 -17.60
C PRO A 97 -7.85 -6.96 -17.11
N ALA A 98 -8.27 -7.95 -17.90
CA ALA A 98 -8.15 -9.38 -17.54
C ALA A 98 -6.71 -9.81 -17.17
N GLY A 99 -5.70 -9.21 -17.80
CA GLY A 99 -4.28 -9.47 -17.49
C GLY A 99 -3.83 -9.02 -16.09
N PHE A 100 -4.59 -8.15 -15.42
CA PHE A 100 -4.24 -7.67 -14.08
C PHE A 100 -4.34 -8.78 -13.03
N ALA A 101 -5.30 -9.70 -13.16
CA ALA A 101 -5.45 -10.81 -12.22
C ALA A 101 -4.20 -11.71 -12.18
N VAL A 102 -3.53 -11.88 -13.32
CA VAL A 102 -2.27 -12.62 -13.42
C VAL A 102 -1.16 -11.86 -12.68
N VAL A 103 -1.01 -10.55 -12.94
CA VAL A 103 -0.03 -9.70 -12.26
C VAL A 103 -0.24 -9.69 -10.74
N GLN A 104 -1.50 -9.63 -10.31
CA GLN A 104 -1.87 -9.67 -8.89
C GLN A 104 -1.45 -10.97 -8.22
N ARG A 105 -1.60 -12.12 -8.88
CA ARG A 105 -1.12 -13.41 -8.37
C ARG A 105 0.40 -13.40 -8.20
N PHE A 106 1.14 -12.86 -9.17
CA PHE A 106 2.60 -12.79 -9.11
C PHE A 106 3.10 -11.95 -7.92
N TRP A 107 2.61 -10.72 -7.74
CA TRP A 107 3.06 -9.93 -6.59
C TRP A 107 2.59 -10.52 -5.26
N THR A 108 1.45 -11.24 -5.24
CA THR A 108 0.91 -11.80 -3.99
C THR A 108 1.74 -13.00 -3.57
N ALA A 109 2.04 -13.90 -4.52
CA ALA A 109 2.96 -15.00 -4.31
C ALA A 109 4.36 -14.48 -3.92
N GLY A 110 4.86 -13.44 -4.60
CA GLY A 110 6.12 -12.79 -4.26
C GLY A 110 6.13 -12.18 -2.85
N ALA A 111 5.03 -11.54 -2.43
CA ALA A 111 4.90 -10.98 -1.08
C ALA A 111 4.84 -12.08 0.00
N LEU A 112 4.16 -13.19 -0.26
CA LEU A 112 4.12 -14.34 0.66
C LEU A 112 5.48 -15.02 0.79
N ALA A 113 6.17 -15.24 -0.34
CA ALA A 113 7.54 -15.75 -0.33
C ALA A 113 8.50 -14.78 0.38
N GLY A 114 8.36 -13.48 0.12
CA GLY A 114 9.12 -12.44 0.78
C GLY A 114 8.89 -12.42 2.29
N LEU A 115 7.64 -12.57 2.74
CA LEU A 115 7.30 -12.68 4.16
C LEU A 115 7.91 -13.92 4.80
N ALA A 116 7.82 -15.09 4.14
CA ALA A 116 8.42 -16.32 4.64
C ALA A 116 9.94 -16.20 4.81
N LEU A 117 10.64 -15.64 3.80
CA LEU A 117 12.07 -15.36 3.87
C LEU A 117 12.42 -14.35 4.97
N LEU A 118 11.64 -13.28 5.10
CA LEU A 118 11.87 -12.26 6.11
C LEU A 118 11.69 -12.82 7.53
N VAL A 119 10.62 -13.58 7.77
CA VAL A 119 10.36 -14.24 9.05
C VAL A 119 11.48 -15.22 9.37
N TRP A 120 11.85 -16.06 8.40
CA TRP A 120 12.96 -17.01 8.59
C TRP A 120 14.26 -16.29 8.92
N GLY A 121 14.61 -15.24 8.15
CA GLY A 121 15.82 -14.46 8.37
C GLY A 121 15.85 -13.76 9.72
N LEU A 122 14.72 -13.24 10.18
CA LEU A 122 14.61 -12.63 11.50
C LEU A 122 14.65 -13.67 12.62
N ILE A 123 14.10 -14.88 12.45
CA ILE A 123 14.20 -15.98 13.44
C ILE A 123 15.65 -16.46 13.54
N ALA A 124 16.27 -16.75 12.40
CA ALA A 124 17.63 -17.28 12.30
C ALA A 124 18.73 -16.21 12.40
N LEU A 125 18.37 -14.93 12.51
CA LEU A 125 19.28 -13.78 12.48
C LEU A 125 20.27 -13.84 11.30
N THR A 126 19.75 -14.24 10.13
CA THR A 126 20.53 -14.39 8.89
C THR A 126 20.24 -13.24 7.94
N VAL A 127 21.29 -12.63 7.39
CA VAL A 127 21.19 -11.38 6.61
C VAL A 127 20.49 -11.60 5.26
N TRP A 128 20.94 -12.59 4.47
CA TRP A 128 20.44 -12.76 3.11
C TRP A 128 18.91 -13.01 3.00
N PRO A 129 18.26 -13.87 3.81
CA PRO A 129 16.82 -14.08 3.68
C PRO A 129 16.03 -12.88 4.23
N THR A 130 16.58 -12.15 5.21
CA THR A 130 16.00 -10.91 5.72
C THR A 130 15.96 -9.83 4.65
N VAL A 131 17.11 -9.57 4.02
CA VAL A 131 17.23 -8.54 2.98
C VAL A 131 16.43 -8.93 1.74
N LEU A 132 16.54 -10.18 1.28
CA LEU A 132 15.78 -10.65 0.12
C LEU A 132 14.27 -10.61 0.39
N GLY A 133 13.84 -11.08 1.55
CA GLY A 133 12.43 -11.08 1.95
C GLY A 133 11.84 -9.67 2.00
N ALA A 134 12.53 -8.74 2.67
CA ALA A 134 12.16 -7.33 2.72
C ALA A 134 12.11 -6.70 1.32
N THR A 135 13.09 -7.01 0.47
CA THR A 135 13.17 -6.50 -0.90
C THR A 135 12.00 -6.98 -1.75
N LEU A 136 11.64 -8.27 -1.67
CA LEU A 136 10.49 -8.82 -2.39
C LEU A 136 9.17 -8.18 -1.97
N ILE A 137 8.98 -7.94 -0.66
CA ILE A 137 7.79 -7.25 -0.14
C ILE A 137 7.73 -5.81 -0.67
N VAL A 138 8.82 -5.05 -0.55
CA VAL A 138 8.89 -3.66 -1.03
C VAL A 138 8.67 -3.59 -2.53
N TYR A 139 9.37 -4.43 -3.30
CA TYR A 139 9.24 -4.49 -4.75
C TYR A 139 7.81 -4.82 -5.18
N GLY A 140 7.19 -5.85 -4.58
CA GLY A 140 5.81 -6.21 -4.87
C GLY A 140 4.83 -5.07 -4.60
N GLN A 141 5.02 -4.32 -3.51
CA GLN A 141 4.19 -3.16 -3.20
C GLN A 141 4.41 -1.99 -4.16
N LEU A 142 5.66 -1.69 -4.53
CA LEU A 142 5.96 -0.65 -5.53
C LEU A 142 5.37 -1.01 -6.89
N TRP A 143 5.49 -2.27 -7.31
CA TRP A 143 4.92 -2.75 -8.56
C TRP A 143 3.38 -2.68 -8.56
N ARG A 144 2.75 -2.98 -7.41
CA ARG A 144 1.31 -2.80 -7.24
C ARG A 144 0.88 -1.35 -7.41
N ILE A 145 1.56 -0.42 -6.74
CA ILE A 145 1.30 1.02 -6.84
C ILE A 145 1.46 1.48 -8.29
N ASP A 146 2.50 1.01 -8.99
CA ASP A 146 2.74 1.34 -10.38
C ASP A 146 1.58 0.93 -11.30
N ARG A 147 1.17 -0.35 -11.23
CA ARG A 147 0.10 -0.89 -12.06
C ARG A 147 -1.24 -0.21 -11.80
N LEU A 148 -1.54 0.10 -10.55
CA LEU A 148 -2.75 0.84 -10.19
C LEU A 148 -2.68 2.31 -10.61
N GLY A 149 -1.48 2.91 -10.62
CA GLY A 149 -1.28 4.27 -11.11
C GLY A 149 -1.53 4.38 -12.61
N ILE A 150 -1.03 3.42 -13.39
CA ILE A 150 -1.31 3.32 -14.83
C ILE A 150 -2.81 3.15 -15.08
N PHE A 151 -3.48 2.28 -14.30
CA PHE A 151 -4.92 2.08 -14.40
C PHE A 151 -5.71 3.38 -14.10
N TYR A 152 -5.31 4.11 -13.05
CA TYR A 152 -5.91 5.40 -12.71
C TYR A 152 -5.79 6.41 -13.85
N ASP A 153 -4.61 6.52 -14.46
CA ASP A 153 -4.37 7.42 -15.59
C ASP A 153 -5.23 7.03 -16.80
N GLN A 154 -5.31 5.74 -17.15
CA GLN A 154 -6.14 5.25 -18.25
C GLN A 154 -7.62 5.58 -18.07
N VAL A 155 -8.16 5.34 -16.87
CA VAL A 155 -9.54 5.65 -16.53
C VAL A 155 -9.79 7.16 -16.64
N THR A 156 -8.90 7.97 -16.06
CA THR A 156 -9.06 9.43 -16.02
C THR A 156 -8.94 10.05 -17.41
N LEU A 157 -8.02 9.57 -18.25
CA LEU A 157 -7.86 10.02 -19.64
C LEU A 157 -9.07 9.69 -20.51
N LYS A 158 -9.66 8.49 -20.34
CA LYS A 158 -10.86 8.08 -21.07
C LYS A 158 -12.07 8.95 -20.71
N SER A 159 -12.24 9.28 -19.43
CA SER A 159 -13.31 10.18 -18.97
C SER A 159 -13.19 11.58 -19.57
N ARG A 160 -11.98 12.11 -19.74
CA ARG A 160 -11.75 13.42 -20.39
C ARG A 160 -12.10 13.40 -21.88
N HIS A 161 -11.72 12.37 -22.63
CA HIS A 161 -12.05 12.28 -24.05
C HIS A 161 -13.55 12.04 -24.30
N GLY A 162 -14.20 11.20 -23.49
CA GLY A 162 -15.64 10.96 -23.62
C GLY A 162 -16.51 12.18 -23.29
N SER A 163 -16.01 13.13 -22.48
CA SER A 163 -16.72 14.38 -22.18
C SER A 163 -16.56 15.44 -23.28
N HIS A 164 -15.48 15.39 -24.08
CA HIS A 164 -15.32 16.26 -25.25
C HIS A 164 -16.21 15.86 -26.43
N GLU A 165 -16.54 14.58 -26.61
CA GLU A 165 -17.43 14.12 -27.70
C GLU A 165 -18.91 14.45 -27.46
N VAL A 166 -19.35 14.56 -26.20
CA VAL A 166 -20.75 14.88 -25.85
C VAL A 166 -21.00 16.39 -25.88
N GLY A 167 -19.97 17.23 -25.74
CA GLY A 167 -20.08 18.70 -25.77
C GLY A 167 -20.19 19.33 -27.17
N PHE A 168 -20.21 18.52 -28.24
CA PHE A 168 -20.26 18.98 -29.63
C PHE A 168 -21.53 18.54 -30.39
N ARG A 169 -22.58 18.10 -29.68
CA ARG A 169 -23.90 17.80 -30.25
C ARG A 169 -24.95 18.80 -29.81
#